data_AF-A0A7S0C7L9-F1
#
_entry.id   AF-A0A7S0C7L9-F1
#
_cell.length_a   1.000
_cell.length_b   1.000
_cell.length_c   1.000
_cell.angle_alpha   90.00
_cell.angle_beta   90.00
_cell.angle_gamma   90.00
#
_symmetry.space_group_name_H-M   'P 1'
#
loop_
_entity.id
_entity.type
_entity.pdbx_description
1 polymer ?
#
loop_
_entity_poly.entity_id
_entity_poly.type
_entity_poly.pdbx_seq_one_letter_code
_entity_poly.pdbx_strand_id
1 'polypeptide(L)'
;EVLKGFVDVFIAVPGTSGAEYLADDKIAQNLFSLVGNANISEIASIEEAVALLVKQDRLPAEVFMELWSIVSKPCGQGRSVALQVLSMGATTDSNIVNSLSRLRLLLECGL
;
A
#
# COMPACT_ATOMS: atom_id res chain seq x y z
N GLU A 1 14.07 -8.54 -12.22
CA GLU A 1 14.17 -9.59 -11.18
C GLU A 1 13.63 -9.13 -9.83
N VAL A 2 13.99 -7.92 -9.36
CA VAL A 2 13.53 -7.36 -8.07
C VAL A 2 12.00 -7.29 -7.94
N LEU A 3 11.30 -6.77 -8.96
CA LEU A 3 9.82 -6.68 -8.94
C LEU A 3 9.16 -8.06 -8.87
N LYS A 4 9.77 -9.08 -9.50
CA LYS A 4 9.27 -10.46 -9.43
C LYS A 4 9.40 -11.00 -8.01
N GLY A 5 10.57 -10.81 -7.38
CA GLY A 5 10.76 -11.18 -5.97
C GLY A 5 9.81 -10.43 -5.03
N PHE A 6 9.55 -9.14 -5.29
CA PHE A 6 8.58 -8.37 -4.51
C PHE A 6 7.17 -8.96 -4.57
N VAL A 7 6.71 -9.29 -5.78
CA VAL A 7 5.42 -9.95 -5.99
C VAL A 7 5.38 -11.29 -5.30
N ASP A 8 6.39 -12.13 -5.52
CA ASP A 8 6.44 -13.50 -5.01
C ASP A 8 6.41 -13.56 -3.47
N VAL A 9 6.94 -12.53 -2.81
CA VAL A 9 7.02 -12.47 -1.34
C VAL A 9 5.84 -11.75 -0.71
N PHE A 10 5.40 -10.61 -1.27
CA PHE A 10 4.46 -9.71 -0.59
C PHE A 10 3.04 -9.75 -1.14
N ILE A 11 2.85 -10.29 -2.35
CA ILE A 11 1.56 -10.21 -3.08
C ILE A 11 1.03 -11.59 -3.42
N ALA A 12 1.89 -12.50 -3.83
CA ALA A 12 1.51 -13.81 -4.35
C ALA A 12 1.40 -14.86 -3.26
N VAL A 13 0.59 -15.89 -3.52
CA VAL A 13 0.60 -17.12 -2.73
C VAL A 13 1.98 -17.80 -2.87
N PRO A 14 2.64 -18.19 -1.76
CA PRO A 14 3.94 -18.84 -1.83
C PRO A 14 3.94 -20.07 -2.74
N GLY A 15 4.93 -20.17 -3.63
CA GLY A 15 5.07 -21.28 -4.57
C GLY A 15 4.30 -21.12 -5.89
N THR A 16 3.48 -20.08 -6.07
CA THR A 16 2.73 -19.88 -7.33
C THR A 16 3.46 -18.97 -8.32
N SER A 17 4.60 -18.38 -7.96
CA SER A 17 5.38 -17.46 -8.81
C SER A 17 4.55 -16.30 -9.37
N GLY A 18 3.63 -15.75 -8.57
CA GLY A 18 2.79 -14.63 -8.97
C GLY A 18 1.56 -14.99 -9.79
N ALA A 19 1.22 -16.27 -9.92
CA ALA A 19 0.02 -16.73 -10.62
C ALA A 19 -1.27 -16.55 -9.80
N GLU A 20 -1.17 -16.64 -8.47
CA GLU A 20 -2.28 -16.44 -7.55
C GLU A 20 -1.89 -15.40 -6.49
N TYR A 21 -2.81 -14.50 -6.17
CA TYR A 21 -2.60 -13.44 -5.18
C TYR A 21 -3.16 -13.84 -3.82
N LEU A 22 -2.51 -13.32 -2.78
CA LEU A 22 -3.02 -13.37 -1.42
C LEU A 22 -4.33 -12.56 -1.34
N ALA A 23 -5.10 -12.78 -0.28
CA ALA A 23 -6.26 -11.95 0.02
C ALA A 23 -5.83 -10.49 0.26
N ASP A 24 -6.71 -9.54 -0.08
CA ASP A 24 -6.39 -8.11 -0.09
C ASP A 24 -5.93 -7.59 1.29
N ASP A 25 -6.51 -8.13 2.38
CA ASP A 25 -6.13 -7.83 3.75
C ASP A 25 -4.68 -8.26 4.06
N LYS A 26 -4.24 -9.39 3.50
CA LYS A 26 -2.86 -9.89 3.65
C LYS A 26 -1.88 -9.08 2.84
N ILE A 27 -2.24 -8.70 1.62
CA ILE A 27 -1.40 -7.82 0.80
C ILE A 27 -1.23 -6.47 1.49
N ALA A 28 -2.34 -5.88 1.97
CA ALA A 28 -2.32 -4.62 2.71
C ALA A 28 -1.43 -4.72 3.97
N GLN A 29 -1.57 -5.80 4.75
CA GLN A 29 -0.75 -6.03 5.94
C GLN A 29 0.73 -6.23 5.60
N ASN A 30 1.04 -6.93 4.52
CA ASN A 30 2.41 -7.13 4.05
C ASN A 30 3.07 -5.80 3.66
N LEU A 31 2.38 -4.98 2.86
CA LEU A 31 2.87 -3.65 2.47
C LEU A 31 3.03 -2.73 3.67
N PHE A 32 2.05 -2.74 4.59
CA PHE A 32 2.12 -1.99 5.84
C PHE A 32 3.34 -2.39 6.67
N SER A 33 3.56 -3.69 6.89
CA SER A 33 4.69 -4.20 7.66
C SER A 33 6.02 -3.93 6.96
N LEU A 34 6.06 -4.00 5.63
CA LEU A 34 7.26 -3.71 4.84
C LEU A 34 7.66 -2.24 4.99
N VAL A 35 6.73 -1.30 4.76
CA VAL A 35 7.01 0.14 4.86
C VAL A 35 7.28 0.55 6.31
N GLY A 36 6.55 -0.02 7.28
CA GLY A 36 6.75 0.31 8.69
C GLY A 36 8.11 -0.07 9.26
N ASN A 37 8.84 -0.99 8.61
CA ASN A 37 10.19 -1.42 9.02
C ASN A 37 11.30 -0.95 8.06
N ALA A 38 10.95 -0.28 6.97
CA ALA A 38 11.89 0.14 5.95
C ALA A 38 12.69 1.39 6.38
N ASN A 39 13.96 1.45 5.97
CA ASN A 39 14.76 2.66 6.05
C ASN A 39 14.46 3.62 4.88
N ILE A 40 15.01 4.84 4.94
CA ILE A 40 14.75 5.89 3.95
C ILE A 40 15.11 5.47 2.52
N SER A 41 16.20 4.74 2.33
CA SER A 41 16.62 4.27 1.00
C SER A 41 15.69 3.18 0.47
N GLU A 42 15.22 2.29 1.34
CA GLU A 42 14.28 1.22 0.99
C GLU A 42 12.89 1.78 0.64
N ILE A 43 12.43 2.83 1.34
CA ILE A 43 11.16 3.50 1.07
C ILE A 43 11.07 3.95 -0.40
N ALA A 44 12.13 4.53 -0.96
CA ALA A 44 12.14 4.97 -2.36
C ALA A 44 12.01 3.78 -3.33
N SER A 45 12.68 2.66 -3.05
CA SER A 45 12.55 1.44 -3.87
C SER A 45 11.17 0.79 -3.75
N ILE A 46 10.59 0.81 -2.55
CA ILE A 46 9.22 0.30 -2.32
C ILE A 46 8.21 1.18 -3.05
N GLU A 47 8.38 2.51 -3.01
CA GLU A 47 7.53 3.46 -3.73
C GLU A 47 7.51 3.17 -5.24
N GLU A 48 8.68 2.98 -5.85
CA GLU A 48 8.78 2.62 -7.26
C GLU A 48 8.11 1.27 -7.56
N ALA A 49 8.30 0.27 -6.70
CA ALA A 49 7.66 -1.03 -6.86
C ALA A 49 6.13 -0.93 -6.77
N VAL A 50 5.59 -0.23 -5.77
CA VAL A 50 4.14 -0.02 -5.60
C VAL A 50 3.57 0.74 -6.78
N ALA A 51 4.22 1.82 -7.23
CA ALA A 51 3.80 2.59 -8.39
C ALA A 51 3.72 1.72 -9.67
N LEU A 52 4.74 0.89 -9.91
CA LEU A 52 4.74 -0.05 -11.04
C LEU A 52 3.61 -1.08 -10.95
N LEU A 53 3.32 -1.60 -9.76
CA LEU A 53 2.27 -2.59 -9.54
C LEU A 53 0.87 -2.01 -9.72
N VAL A 54 0.63 -0.77 -9.27
CA VAL A 54 -0.61 -0.04 -9.53
C VAL A 54 -0.76 0.20 -11.03
N LYS A 55 0.30 0.64 -11.71
CA LYS A 55 0.29 0.86 -13.17
C LYS A 55 -0.03 -0.40 -13.97
N GLN A 56 0.37 -1.56 -13.46
CA GLN A 56 0.14 -2.88 -14.07
C GLN A 56 -1.18 -3.53 -13.64
N ASP A 57 -2.01 -2.84 -12.86
CA ASP A 57 -3.27 -3.38 -12.31
C ASP A 57 -3.08 -4.66 -11.49
N ARG A 58 -1.95 -4.75 -10.77
CA ARG A 58 -1.59 -5.90 -9.92
C ARG A 58 -1.87 -5.68 -8.44
N LEU A 59 -2.19 -4.45 -8.05
CA LEU A 59 -2.67 -4.09 -6.73
C LEU A 59 -4.12 -3.63 -6.84
N PRO A 60 -5.09 -4.48 -6.45
CA PRO A 60 -6.49 -4.12 -6.56
C PRO A 60 -6.86 -2.98 -5.59
N ALA A 61 -7.92 -2.25 -5.91
CA ALA A 61 -8.36 -1.08 -5.15
C ALA A 61 -8.71 -1.43 -3.69
N GLU A 62 -9.16 -2.66 -3.46
CA GLU A 62 -9.53 -3.26 -2.19
C GLU A 62 -8.35 -3.27 -1.20
N VAL A 63 -7.11 -3.48 -1.67
CA VAL A 63 -5.90 -3.40 -0.83
C VAL A 63 -5.76 -2.00 -0.22
N PHE A 64 -6.04 -0.95 -1.02
CA PHE A 64 -5.99 0.42 -0.53
C PHE A 64 -7.17 0.74 0.41
N MET A 65 -8.32 0.09 0.24
CA MET A 65 -9.45 0.22 1.17
C MET A 65 -9.10 -0.33 2.55
N GLU A 66 -8.39 -1.45 2.63
CA GLU A 66 -7.88 -2.00 3.89
C GLU A 66 -6.89 -1.04 4.58
N LEU A 67 -6.00 -0.40 3.81
CA LEU A 67 -5.12 0.65 4.35
C LEU A 67 -5.90 1.87 4.86
N TRP A 68 -6.94 2.31 4.15
CA TRP A 68 -7.83 3.38 4.61
C TRP A 68 -8.57 3.02 5.90
N SER A 69 -8.95 1.75 6.09
CA SER A 69 -9.52 1.26 7.36
C SER A 69 -8.55 1.49 8.52
N ILE A 70 -7.24 1.27 8.32
CA ILE A 70 -6.22 1.58 9.33
C ILE A 70 -6.14 3.08 9.61
N VAL A 71 -6.14 3.92 8.57
CA VAL A 71 -6.08 5.39 8.71
C VAL A 71 -7.26 5.92 9.52
N SER A 72 -8.46 5.37 9.30
CA SER A 72 -9.70 5.80 9.96
C SER A 72 -9.72 5.55 11.48
N LYS A 73 -8.84 4.68 12.00
CA LYS A 73 -8.77 4.39 13.43
C LYS A 73 -8.09 5.53 14.19
N PRO A 74 -8.55 5.87 15.42
CA PRO A 74 -7.96 6.93 16.23
C PRO A 74 -6.49 6.63 16.62
N CYS A 75 -5.65 7.65 16.45
CA CYS A 75 -4.22 7.82 16.72
C CYS A 75 -3.34 6.58 17.01
N GLY A 76 -2.33 6.37 16.17
CA GLY A 76 -1.20 5.45 16.42
C GLY A 76 -0.16 5.50 15.30
N GLN A 77 1.04 4.94 15.54
CA GLN A 77 2.13 4.83 14.54
C GLN A 77 1.68 4.15 13.24
N GLY A 78 0.68 3.28 13.28
CA GLY A 78 0.14 2.64 12.08
C GLY A 78 -0.52 3.62 11.10
N ARG A 79 -1.02 4.76 11.56
CA ARG A 79 -1.66 5.73 10.65
C ARG A 79 -0.67 6.33 9.66
N SER A 80 0.51 6.75 10.12
CA SER A 80 1.52 7.35 9.24
C SER A 80 2.06 6.34 8.22
N VAL A 81 2.26 5.09 8.64
CA VAL A 81 2.69 4.02 7.74
C VAL A 81 1.65 3.75 6.66
N ALA A 82 0.38 3.59 7.04
CA ALA A 82 -0.70 3.37 6.08
C ALA A 82 -0.85 4.55 5.10
N LEU A 83 -0.76 5.80 5.59
CA LEU A 83 -0.76 6.99 4.75
C LEU A 83 0.42 7.02 3.76
N GLN A 84 1.58 6.55 4.18
CA GLN A 84 2.76 6.49 3.32
C GLN A 84 2.58 5.47 2.19
N VAL A 85 2.02 4.28 2.47
CA VAL A 85 1.68 3.32 1.41
C VAL A 85 0.64 3.89 0.45
N LEU A 86 -0.38 4.56 0.99
CA LEU A 86 -1.42 5.22 0.19
C LEU A 86 -0.83 6.31 -0.72
N SER A 87 0.12 7.12 -0.22
CA SER A 87 0.77 8.13 -1.05
C SER A 87 1.59 7.52 -2.17
N MET A 88 2.30 6.41 -1.93
CA MET A 88 3.06 5.70 -2.96
C MET A 88 2.16 5.26 -4.12
N GLY A 89 1.01 4.64 -3.82
CA GLY A 89 0.04 4.26 -4.86
C GLY A 89 -0.59 5.47 -5.57
N ALA A 90 -0.90 6.51 -4.80
CA ALA A 90 -1.54 7.73 -5.30
C ALA A 90 -0.67 8.52 -6.29
N THR A 91 0.65 8.33 -6.29
CA THR A 91 1.55 8.89 -7.32
C THR A 91 1.19 8.42 -8.73
N THR A 92 0.62 7.21 -8.84
CA THR A 92 0.25 6.58 -10.11
C THR A 92 -1.25 6.67 -10.37
N ASP A 93 -2.08 6.42 -9.35
CA ASP A 93 -3.53 6.60 -9.44
C ASP A 93 -4.05 7.53 -8.33
N SER A 94 -4.27 8.79 -8.70
CA SER A 94 -4.82 9.80 -7.80
C SER A 94 -6.19 9.45 -7.20
N ASN A 95 -6.98 8.55 -7.83
CA ASN A 95 -8.28 8.13 -7.32
C ASN A 95 -8.18 7.36 -5.99
N ILE A 96 -6.99 6.82 -5.66
CA ILE A 96 -6.72 6.19 -4.37
C ILE A 96 -6.97 7.18 -3.21
N VAL A 97 -6.70 8.48 -3.42
CA VAL A 97 -6.91 9.53 -2.40
C VAL A 97 -8.02 10.52 -2.76
N ASN A 98 -8.35 10.67 -4.04
CA ASN A 98 -9.26 11.69 -4.57
C ASN A 98 -10.74 11.36 -4.34
N SER A 99 -11.17 11.30 -3.08
CA SER A 99 -12.59 11.28 -2.71
C SER A 99 -12.86 12.23 -1.56
N LEU A 100 -14.05 12.83 -1.52
CA LEU A 100 -14.40 13.82 -0.51
C LEU A 100 -14.25 13.29 0.93
N SER A 101 -14.64 12.04 1.18
CA SER A 101 -14.52 11.41 2.49
C SER A 101 -13.06 11.20 2.90
N ARG A 102 -12.20 10.73 1.98
CA ARG A 102 -10.76 10.54 2.21
C ARG A 102 -10.04 11.86 2.44
N LEU A 103 -10.36 12.90 1.66
CA LEU A 103 -9.79 14.24 1.84
C LEU A 103 -10.19 14.86 3.18
N ARG A 104 -11.44 14.67 3.62
CA ARG A 104 -11.87 15.08 4.98
C ARG A 104 -11.11 14.32 6.06
N LEU A 105 -10.95 13.01 5.92
CA LEU A 105 -10.19 12.21 6.87
C LEU A 105 -8.72 12.65 6.95
N LEU A 106 -8.09 12.99 5.82
CA LEU A 106 -6.74 13.55 5.79
C LEU A 106 -6.66 14.90 6.52
N LEU A 107 -7.65 15.78 6.32
CA LEU A 107 -7.73 17.05 7.03
C LEU A 107 -7.87 16.83 8.54
N GLU A 108 -8.73 15.91 8.97
CA GLU A 108 -8.89 15.54 10.39
C GLU A 108 -7.64 14.88 10.98
N CYS A 109 -6.83 14.19 10.17
CA CYS A 109 -5.59 13.56 10.62
C CYS A 109 -4.42 14.54 10.73
N GLY A 110 -4.44 15.64 9.96
CA GLY A 110 -3.40 16.66 9.96
C GLY A 110 -3.64 17.80 10.95
N LEU A 111 -4.86 17.93 11.48
CA LEU A 111 -5.27 18.82 12.57
C LEU A 111 -5.14 18.13 13.93
#